data_AF-A0A3D4D335-F1
#
_entry.id   AF-A0A3D4D335-F1
#
_cell.length_a   1.000
_cell.length_b   1.000
_cell.length_c   1.000
_cell.angle_alpha   90.00
_cell.angle_beta   90.00
_cell.angle_gamma   90.00
#
_symmetry.space_group_name_H-M   'P 1'
#
loop_
_entity.id
_entity.type
_entity.pdbx_description
1 polymer ?
#
loop_
_entity_poly.entity_id
_entity_poly.type
_entity_poly.pdbx_seq_one_letter_code
_entity_poly.pdbx_strand_id
1 'polypeptide(L)' 'MTCLSFAAAVATSTAKPKPNIIYILLDDAGYGDLSCYGQTKFLTPNIDRLASEGMKFTNHYAGSTVCA' A
#
# COMPACT_ATOMS: atom_id res chain seq x y z
N MET A 1 -15.50 -59.12 4.95
CA MET A 1 -14.09 -58.72 4.79
C MET A 1 -14.04 -57.48 3.92
N THR A 2 -14.45 -56.32 4.45
CA THR A 2 -14.20 -55.01 3.82
C THR A 2 -14.43 -53.95 4.90
N CYS A 3 -13.32 -53.49 5.47
CA CYS A 3 -13.31 -52.33 6.37
C CYS A 3 -13.21 -51.09 5.47
N LEU A 4 -14.27 -50.29 5.39
CA LEU A 4 -14.28 -49.06 4.61
C LEU A 4 -13.75 -47.93 5.51
N SER A 5 -12.47 -47.59 5.37
CA SER A 5 -11.84 -46.52 6.14
C SER A 5 -12.14 -45.17 5.51
N PHE A 6 -12.91 -44.33 6.21
CA PHE A 6 -13.18 -42.95 5.82
C PHE A 6 -11.98 -42.08 6.27
N ALA A 7 -11.14 -41.67 5.32
CA ALA A 7 -10.05 -40.73 5.59
C ALA A 7 -10.63 -39.30 5.64
N ALA A 8 -10.77 -38.75 6.84
CA ALA A 8 -11.13 -37.35 7.03
C ALA A 8 -9.95 -36.46 6.62
N ALA A 9 -10.11 -35.68 5.56
CA ALA A 9 -9.14 -34.66 5.17
C ALA A 9 -9.16 -33.54 6.22
N VAL A 10 -8.10 -33.45 7.04
CA VAL A 10 -7.87 -32.33 7.94
C VAL A 10 -7.51 -31.12 7.08
N ALA A 11 -8.47 -30.20 6.93
CA ALA A 11 -8.20 -28.89 6.34
C ALA A 11 -7.36 -28.06 7.34
N THR A 12 -6.05 -28.03 7.14
CA THR A 12 -5.17 -27.12 7.87
C THR A 12 -5.43 -25.68 7.39
N SER A 13 -6.21 -24.93 8.17
CA SER A 13 -6.37 -23.48 7.99
C SER A 13 -5.07 -22.78 8.40
N THR A 14 -4.13 -22.66 7.46
CA THR A 14 -3.01 -21.72 7.60
C THR A 14 -3.57 -20.32 7.38
N ALA A 15 -3.99 -19.66 8.47
CA ALA A 15 -4.40 -18.27 8.43
C ALA A 15 -3.27 -17.43 7.83
N LYS A 16 -3.52 -16.79 6.69
CA LYS A 16 -2.51 -15.92 6.06
C LYS A 16 -2.15 -14.82 7.05
N PRO A 17 -0.85 -14.55 7.26
CA PRO A 17 -0.43 -13.47 8.13
C PRO A 17 -0.99 -12.14 7.58
N LYS A 18 -1.49 -11.30 8.48
CA LYS A 18 -1.99 -9.97 8.11
C LYS A 18 -0.79 -9.11 7.69
N PRO A 19 -0.94 -8.26 6.65
CA PRO A 19 0.12 -7.33 6.28
C PRO A 19 0.30 -6.28 7.38
N ASN A 20 1.53 -5.78 7.51
CA ASN A 20 1.80 -4.57 8.29
C ASN A 20 1.40 -3.35 7.46
N ILE A 21 0.80 -2.36 8.10
CA ILE A 21 0.40 -1.10 7.46
C ILE A 21 1.28 0.01 8.03
N ILE A 22 2.00 0.71 7.16
CA ILE A 22 2.77 1.91 7.50
C ILE A 22 2.09 3.09 6.82
N TYR A 23 1.65 4.06 7.61
CA TYR A 23 1.07 5.30 7.12
C TYR A 23 2.08 6.44 7.25
N ILE A 24 2.49 7.00 6.12
CA ILE A 24 3.44 8.12 6.05
C ILE A 24 2.65 9.35 5.60
N LEU A 25 2.59 10.37 6.45
CA LEU A 25 1.96 11.65 6.16
C LEU A 25 3.04 12.73 6.05
N LEU A 26 2.99 13.52 4.99
CA LEU A 26 3.80 14.73 4.86
C LEU A 26 2.93 15.93 5.19
N ASP A 27 3.40 16.76 6.11
CA ASP A 27 2.77 18.04 6.43
C ASP A 27 3.12 19.08 5.35
N ASP A 28 2.17 19.96 5.03
CA ASP A 28 2.31 21.05 4.05
C ASP A 28 2.80 20.65 2.64
N ALA A 29 2.62 19.38 2.24
CA ALA A 29 3.00 18.92 0.90
C ALA A 29 1.91 19.24 -0.15
N GLY A 30 2.29 19.99 -1.18
CA GLY A 30 1.49 20.26 -2.36
C GLY A 30 1.59 19.16 -3.43
N TYR A 31 0.59 19.12 -4.31
CA TYR A 31 0.52 18.14 -5.41
C TYR A 31 1.78 18.13 -6.30
N GLY A 32 2.37 19.31 -6.52
CA GLY A 32 3.53 19.49 -7.39
C GLY A 32 4.88 19.32 -6.71
N ASP A 33 4.96 18.93 -5.44
CA ASP A 33 6.23 18.99 -4.69
C ASP A 33 7.15 17.79 -4.91
N LEU A 34 6.64 16.69 -5.48
CA LEU A 34 7.39 15.45 -5.69
C LEU A 34 7.73 15.27 -7.18
N SER A 35 8.91 14.71 -7.48
CA SER A 35 9.34 14.52 -8.88
C SER A 35 8.42 13.58 -9.67
N CYS A 36 7.82 12.59 -9.03
CA CYS A 36 6.82 11.71 -9.66
C CYS A 36 5.50 12.40 -10.09
N TYR A 37 5.27 13.66 -9.66
CA TYR A 37 4.17 14.54 -10.08
C TYR A 37 4.62 15.70 -10.98
N GLY A 38 5.90 15.74 -11.40
CA GLY A 38 6.38 16.66 -12.43
C GLY A 38 7.23 17.85 -11.94
N GLN A 39 7.57 17.90 -10.65
CA GLN A 39 8.57 18.85 -10.15
C GLN A 39 9.96 18.59 -10.78
N THR A 40 10.71 19.65 -11.09
CA THR A 40 12.00 19.60 -11.80
C THR A 40 13.19 20.17 -11.03
N LYS A 41 12.99 20.82 -9.86
CA LYS A 41 14.08 21.46 -9.10
C LYS A 41 14.92 20.47 -8.28
N PHE A 42 14.35 19.33 -7.88
CA PHE A 42 15.04 18.27 -7.15
C PHE A 42 14.37 16.91 -7.41
N LEU A 43 15.05 15.83 -7.02
CA LEU A 43 14.58 14.46 -7.16
C LEU A 43 14.12 13.89 -5.81
N THR A 44 13.07 13.07 -5.84
CA THR A 44 12.57 12.31 -4.70
C THR A 44 12.66 10.80 -4.96
N PRO A 45 13.87 10.23 -5.15
CA PRO A 45 14.04 8.89 -5.74
C PRO A 45 13.36 7.77 -4.93
N ASN A 46 13.32 7.87 -3.61
CA ASN A 46 12.64 6.89 -2.76
C ASN A 46 11.11 6.94 -2.93
N ILE A 47 10.54 8.14 -3.07
CA ILE A 47 9.10 8.32 -3.30
C ILE A 47 8.72 7.92 -4.72
N ASP A 48 9.59 8.26 -5.69
CA ASP A 48 9.42 7.86 -7.08
C ASP A 48 9.42 6.33 -7.23
N ARG A 49 10.28 5.63 -6.48
CA ARG A 49 10.29 4.16 -6.40
C ARG A 49 8.97 3.63 -5.85
N LEU A 50 8.48 4.17 -4.72
CA LEU A 50 7.19 3.79 -4.15
C LEU A 50 6.03 3.99 -5.13
N ALA A 51 6.04 5.10 -5.87
CA ALA A 51 5.05 5.39 -6.90
C ALA A 51 5.12 4.41 -8.09
N SER A 52 6.32 3.96 -8.47
CA SER A 52 6.53 3.02 -9.59
C SER A 52 6.20 1.57 -9.26
N GLU A 53 6.45 1.15 -8.01
CA GLU A 53 6.15 -0.21 -7.52
C GLU A 53 4.70 -0.35 -7.04
N GLY A 54 4.02 0.78 -6.84
CA GLY A 54 2.67 0.84 -6.28
C GLY A 54 1.68 1.57 -7.19
N MET A 55 0.89 2.45 -6.58
CA MET A 55 -0.16 3.20 -7.27
C MET A 55 -0.02 4.69 -6.94
N LYS A 56 -0.21 5.54 -7.96
CA LYS A 56 -0.32 7.00 -7.81
C LYS A 56 -1.77 7.43 -7.93
N PHE A 57 -2.22 8.28 -7.02
CA PHE A 57 -3.51 8.96 -7.12
C PHE A 57 -3.30 10.38 -7.61
N THR A 58 -3.67 10.66 -8.86
CA THR A 58 -3.49 11.98 -9.48
C THR A 58 -4.63 12.96 -9.15
N ASN A 59 -5.71 12.49 -8.52
CA ASN A 59 -6.87 13.29 -8.12
C ASN A 59 -7.25 13.01 -6.66
N HIS A 60 -6.27 13.13 -5.74
CA HIS A 60 -6.50 13.01 -4.30
C HIS A 60 -6.63 14.39 -3.67
N TYR A 61 -7.77 14.66 -3.03
CA TYR A 61 -8.07 15.94 -2.39
C TYR A 61 -8.07 15.81 -0.87
N ALA A 62 -7.46 16.78 -0.19
CA ALA A 62 -7.61 16.92 1.25
C ALA A 62 -9.02 17.42 1.59
N GLY A 63 -9.56 17.00 2.75
CA GLY A 63 -10.88 17.43 3.21
C GLY A 63 -10.95 18.91 3.62
N SER A 64 -9.79 19.53 3.86
CA SER A 64 -9.63 20.95 4.18
C SER A 64 -8.25 21.43 3.70
N THR A 65 -8.06 22.74 3.61
CA THR A 65 -6.78 23.38 3.25
C THR A 65 -5.97 23.82 4.47
N VAL A 66 -6.22 23.21 5.63
CA VAL A 66 -5.53 23.50 6.90
C VAL A 66 -5.07 22.19 7.53
N CYS A 67 -3.99 22.26 8.31
CA CYS A 67 -3.35 21.10 8.93
C CYS A 67 -3.91 20.74 10.33
N ALA A 68 -4.83 21.56 10.86
CA ALA A 68 -5.36 21.47 12.23
C ALA A 68 -6.53 20.49 12.39
#